data_AF-A0A7X7QN89-F1
#
_entry.id   AF-A0A7X7QN89-F1
#
_cell.length_a   1.000
_cell.length_b   1.000
_cell.length_c   1.000
_cell.angle_alpha   90.00
_cell.angle_beta   90.00
_cell.angle_gamma   90.00
#
_symmetry.space_group_name_H-M   'P 1'
#
loop_
_entity.id
_entity.type
_entity.pdbx_description
1 polymer ?
#
loop_
_entity_poly.entity_id
_entity_poly.type
_entity_poly.pdbx_seq_one_letter_code
_entity_poly.pdbx_strand_id
1 'polypeptide(L)'
;MKSVTKGGFTMPGEAGYEDLTLQLAERWGADVIRDSDGTKLSPEILAAGYEIYSTICIIREHNEWAQAHPEARQQTFLVTPPTVAASAAPLTIDLMVSFFADQFEIHYGPAAHSCWQVWDRTTGQLLTAADWSFDPARGAVMIPAPEPFHSYTVSFLAYRIWEEINMYNHVTNHWQSEHLIPIDPRLPVARDYLYNYLKDWCEAHPETDV
;
A
#
# COMPACT_ATOMS: atom_id res chain seq x y z
N MET A 1 43.07 -21.06 9.12
CA MET A 1 41.65 -20.69 9.02
C MET A 1 40.99 -21.66 8.06
N LYS A 2 39.93 -22.38 8.46
CA LYS A 2 39.10 -23.12 7.51
C LYS A 2 38.43 -22.09 6.59
N SER A 3 38.59 -22.21 5.28
CA SER A 3 37.81 -21.40 4.33
C SER A 3 36.34 -21.76 4.53
N VAL A 4 35.51 -20.79 4.90
CA VAL A 4 34.06 -20.95 4.84
C VAL A 4 33.71 -21.01 3.36
N THR A 5 33.29 -22.17 2.87
CA THR A 5 32.95 -22.38 1.45
C THR A 5 31.45 -22.45 1.20
N LYS A 6 30.63 -22.48 2.25
CA LYS A 6 29.16 -22.56 2.23
C LYS A 6 28.58 -21.82 3.45
N GLY A 7 27.36 -21.30 3.33
CA GLY A 7 26.64 -20.55 4.35
C GLY A 7 26.73 -19.02 4.19
N GLY A 8 25.80 -18.29 4.81
CA GLY A 8 25.63 -16.84 4.67
C GLY A 8 25.04 -16.42 3.33
N PHE A 9 24.30 -17.31 2.66
CA PHE A 9 23.74 -17.06 1.33
C PHE A 9 22.30 -17.60 1.25
N THR A 10 21.35 -16.69 1.11
CA THR A 10 19.94 -17.01 0.89
C THR A 10 19.63 -17.07 -0.61
N MET A 11 19.06 -18.19 -1.06
CA MET A 11 18.76 -18.43 -2.46
C MET A 11 17.24 -18.41 -2.71
N PRO A 12 16.73 -17.72 -3.75
CA PRO A 12 15.30 -17.71 -4.03
C PRO A 12 14.84 -19.05 -4.63
N GLY A 13 13.81 -19.67 -4.04
CA GLY A 13 13.15 -20.84 -4.57
C GLY A 13 12.02 -20.50 -5.53
N GLU A 14 11.80 -21.37 -6.52
CA GLU A 14 10.71 -21.26 -7.49
C GLU A 14 10.03 -22.61 -7.70
N ALA A 15 8.71 -22.66 -7.51
CA ALA A 15 7.93 -23.86 -7.77
C ALA A 15 7.95 -24.21 -9.27
N GLY A 16 8.15 -25.48 -9.61
CA GLY A 16 8.33 -25.95 -10.98
C GLY A 16 9.78 -25.90 -11.49
N TYR A 17 10.73 -25.40 -10.69
CA TYR A 17 12.17 -25.36 -10.99
C TYR A 17 13.02 -26.01 -9.89
N GLU A 18 12.45 -26.95 -9.15
CA GLU A 18 13.04 -27.59 -7.96
C GLU A 18 14.46 -28.10 -8.21
N ASP A 19 14.65 -28.90 -9.26
CA ASP A 19 15.96 -29.46 -9.64
C ASP A 19 17.02 -28.38 -9.84
N LEU A 20 16.65 -27.28 -10.51
CA LEU A 20 17.57 -26.18 -10.82
C LEU A 20 17.86 -25.35 -9.57
N THR A 21 16.83 -25.07 -8.77
CA THR A 21 16.94 -24.41 -7.47
C THR A 21 17.95 -25.17 -6.59
N LEU A 22 17.79 -26.48 -6.40
CA LEU A 22 18.69 -27.28 -5.56
C LEU A 22 20.12 -27.37 -6.12
N GLN A 23 20.27 -27.50 -7.44
CA GLN A 23 21.59 -27.47 -8.09
C GLN A 23 22.33 -26.14 -7.87
N LEU A 24 21.62 -25.01 -7.95
CA LEU A 24 22.19 -23.69 -7.72
C LEU A 24 22.47 -23.44 -6.24
N ALA A 25 21.58 -23.87 -5.34
CA ALA A 25 21.78 -23.81 -3.89
C ALA A 25 23.09 -24.50 -3.49
N GLU A 26 23.29 -25.74 -3.96
CA GLU A 26 24.51 -26.51 -3.68
C GLU A 26 25.75 -25.85 -4.29
N ARG A 27 25.66 -25.39 -5.54
CA ARG A 27 26.78 -24.77 -6.26
C ARG A 27 27.23 -23.45 -5.63
N TRP A 28 26.29 -22.63 -5.18
CA TRP A 28 26.56 -21.34 -4.56
C TRP A 28 26.79 -21.43 -3.06
N GLY A 29 26.57 -22.61 -2.48
CA GLY A 29 26.75 -22.85 -1.05
C GLY A 29 25.70 -22.14 -0.20
N ALA A 30 24.45 -22.09 -0.69
CA ALA A 30 23.32 -21.57 0.06
C ALA A 30 23.07 -22.37 1.34
N ASP A 31 22.62 -21.71 2.40
CA ASP A 31 22.14 -22.29 3.65
C ASP A 31 20.65 -22.06 3.87
N VAL A 32 20.10 -21.01 3.27
CA VAL A 32 18.68 -20.65 3.35
C VAL A 32 18.06 -20.66 1.96
N ILE A 33 16.85 -21.20 1.81
CA ILE A 33 16.01 -21.01 0.63
C ILE A 33 14.82 -20.14 1.01
N ARG A 34 14.60 -19.08 0.24
CA ARG A 34 13.52 -18.12 0.44
C ARG A 34 12.39 -18.38 -0.56
N ASP A 35 11.15 -18.40 -0.10
CA ASP A 35 9.99 -18.35 -1.01
C ASP A 35 9.93 -17.02 -1.79
N SER A 36 9.19 -16.99 -2.89
CA SER A 36 8.89 -15.72 -3.55
C SER A 36 7.51 -15.24 -3.08
N ASP A 37 7.31 -13.92 -3.01
CA ASP A 37 6.03 -13.33 -2.61
C ASP A 37 4.87 -13.93 -3.44
N GLY A 38 3.99 -14.68 -2.78
CA GLY A 38 2.84 -15.34 -3.41
C GLY A 38 3.10 -16.73 -4.00
N THR A 39 4.26 -17.34 -3.79
CA THR A 39 4.54 -18.73 -4.18
C THR A 39 4.82 -19.60 -2.95
N LYS A 40 4.43 -20.88 -3.02
CA LYS A 40 4.77 -21.87 -2.01
C LYS A 40 5.95 -22.69 -2.51
N LEU A 41 6.94 -22.89 -1.65
CA LEU A 41 8.02 -23.85 -1.94
C LEU A 41 7.43 -25.25 -2.06
N SER A 42 8.00 -26.04 -2.97
CA SER A 42 7.56 -27.42 -3.15
C SER A 42 7.95 -28.27 -1.93
N PRO A 43 7.22 -29.37 -1.65
CA PRO A 43 7.61 -30.32 -0.61
C PRO A 43 9.04 -30.85 -0.76
N GLU A 44 9.54 -30.92 -2.01
CA GLU A 44 10.91 -31.31 -2.31
C GLU A 44 11.93 -30.30 -1.79
N ILE A 45 11.72 -29.00 -2.04
CA ILE A 45 12.59 -27.94 -1.52
C ILE A 45 12.53 -27.89 0.00
N LEU A 46 11.34 -27.99 0.59
CA LEU A 46 11.16 -28.00 2.05
C LEU A 46 11.87 -29.19 2.72
N ALA A 47 11.93 -30.34 2.06
CA ALA A 47 12.60 -31.54 2.56
C ALA A 47 14.11 -31.58 2.25
N ALA A 48 14.66 -30.61 1.51
CA ALA A 48 16.04 -30.62 1.04
C ALA A 48 17.08 -30.26 2.12
N GLY A 49 16.63 -29.88 3.33
CA GLY A 49 17.50 -29.63 4.49
C GLY A 49 18.16 -28.25 4.52
N TYR A 50 17.63 -27.29 3.77
CA TYR A 50 17.95 -25.87 3.90
C TYR A 50 17.05 -25.22 4.95
N GLU A 51 17.52 -24.13 5.57
CA GLU A 51 16.63 -23.27 6.35
C GLU A 51 15.63 -22.60 5.41
N ILE A 52 14.39 -22.44 5.87
CA ILE A 52 13.31 -21.86 5.06
C ILE A 52 13.01 -20.45 5.55
N TYR A 53 13.17 -19.49 4.64
CA TYR A 53 12.72 -18.12 4.84
C TYR A 53 11.38 -17.93 4.13
N SER A 54 10.33 -17.70 4.89
CA SER A 54 9.02 -17.35 4.35
C SER A 54 8.74 -15.86 4.38
N THR A 55 8.27 -15.33 3.25
CA THR A 55 7.91 -13.93 3.12
C THR A 55 6.45 -13.73 3.46
N ILE A 56 6.18 -12.96 4.52
CA ILE A 56 4.82 -12.54 4.87
C ILE A 56 4.71 -11.01 4.89
N CYS A 57 3.59 -10.51 4.36
CA CYS A 57 3.22 -9.12 4.48
C CYS A 57 1.89 -9.03 5.24
N ILE A 58 1.97 -8.78 6.54
CA ILE A 58 0.84 -8.92 7.48
C ILE A 58 -0.34 -8.02 7.10
N ILE A 59 -0.11 -6.86 6.47
CA ILE A 59 -1.18 -5.88 6.22
C ILE A 59 -1.95 -6.09 4.90
N ARG A 60 -1.60 -7.08 4.07
CA ARG A 60 -2.23 -7.35 2.76
C ARG A 60 -2.60 -8.83 2.63
N GLU A 61 -3.29 -9.21 1.54
CA GLU A 61 -3.85 -10.56 1.31
C GLU A 61 -5.07 -10.91 2.19
N HIS A 62 -5.75 -9.87 2.69
CA HIS A 62 -6.94 -9.98 3.52
C HIS A 62 -8.15 -9.26 2.90
N ASN A 63 -8.29 -9.32 1.58
CA ASN A 63 -9.26 -8.51 0.83
C ASN A 63 -10.71 -8.67 1.32
N GLU A 64 -11.15 -9.90 1.62
CA GLU A 64 -12.50 -10.14 2.17
C GLU A 64 -12.72 -9.38 3.49
N TRP A 65 -11.74 -9.42 4.39
CA TRP A 65 -11.80 -8.69 5.66
C TRP A 65 -11.72 -7.16 5.43
N ALA A 66 -10.82 -6.69 4.57
CA ALA A 66 -10.66 -5.27 4.26
C ALA A 66 -11.87 -4.66 3.53
N GLN A 67 -12.64 -5.47 2.80
CA GLN A 67 -13.92 -5.08 2.20
C GLN A 67 -15.03 -4.95 3.25
N ALA A 68 -15.05 -5.85 4.25
CA ALA A 68 -15.99 -5.78 5.37
C ALA A 68 -15.65 -4.67 6.39
N HIS A 69 -14.40 -4.21 6.43
CA HIS A 69 -13.88 -3.19 7.35
C HIS A 69 -13.25 -2.00 6.60
N PRO A 70 -14.02 -1.24 5.80
CA PRO A 70 -13.49 -0.15 4.97
C PRO A 70 -12.80 0.96 5.79
N GLU A 71 -13.22 1.19 7.04
CA GLU A 71 -12.62 2.15 7.96
C GLU A 71 -11.18 1.77 8.36
N ALA A 72 -10.85 0.48 8.26
CA ALA A 72 -9.55 -0.07 8.60
C ALA A 72 -8.57 -0.06 7.42
N ARG A 73 -8.93 0.54 6.28
CA ARG A 73 -7.98 0.72 5.17
C ARG A 73 -6.95 1.78 5.51
N GLN A 74 -5.72 1.60 5.02
CA GLN A 74 -4.68 2.61 5.17
C GLN A 74 -5.07 3.93 4.52
N GLN A 75 -4.71 5.03 5.16
CA GLN A 75 -5.02 6.39 4.70
C GLN A 75 -3.74 7.19 4.49
N THR A 76 -3.81 8.17 3.59
CA THR A 76 -2.73 9.12 3.36
C THR A 76 -3.30 10.51 3.10
N PHE A 77 -2.56 11.55 3.50
CA PHE A 77 -2.82 12.88 2.99
C PHE A 77 -2.26 13.01 1.58
N LEU A 78 -3.07 13.53 0.67
CA LEU A 78 -2.68 13.93 -0.68
C LEU A 78 -2.83 15.45 -0.79
N VAL A 79 -2.03 16.06 -1.66
CA VAL A 79 -2.08 17.51 -1.94
C VAL A 79 -2.23 17.72 -3.43
N THR A 80 -3.29 18.40 -3.84
CA THR A 80 -3.51 18.72 -5.25
C THR A 80 -2.36 19.60 -5.77
N PRO A 81 -2.07 19.56 -7.09
CA PRO A 81 -1.27 20.57 -7.72
C PRO A 81 -1.87 21.96 -7.51
N PRO A 82 -1.06 23.03 -7.54
CA PRO A 82 -1.56 24.38 -7.41
C PRO A 82 -2.47 24.76 -8.59
N THR A 83 -3.67 25.24 -8.29
CA THR A 83 -4.65 25.71 -9.28
C THR A 83 -4.78 27.23 -9.19
N VAL A 84 -4.54 27.93 -10.30
CA VAL A 84 -4.59 29.41 -10.34
C VAL A 84 -6.01 29.87 -10.63
N ALA A 85 -6.53 30.78 -9.81
CA ALA A 85 -7.79 31.46 -10.08
C ALA A 85 -7.58 32.52 -11.17
N ALA A 86 -8.16 32.35 -12.35
CA ALA A 86 -8.00 33.33 -13.44
C ALA A 86 -8.79 34.63 -13.21
N SER A 87 -9.79 34.60 -12.33
CA SER A 87 -10.66 35.73 -11.98
C SER A 87 -11.31 35.46 -10.62
N ALA A 88 -12.20 36.35 -10.17
CA ALA A 88 -12.98 36.17 -8.95
C ALA A 88 -14.20 35.24 -9.12
N ALA A 89 -14.37 34.62 -10.30
CA ALA A 89 -15.39 33.60 -10.49
C ALA A 89 -15.05 32.33 -9.68
N PRO A 90 -16.05 31.50 -9.29
CA PRO A 90 -15.82 30.31 -8.50
C PRO A 90 -14.73 29.40 -9.09
N LEU A 91 -13.74 29.05 -8.28
CA LEU A 91 -12.69 28.10 -8.65
C LEU A 91 -13.08 26.70 -8.19
N THR A 92 -13.00 25.73 -9.09
CA THR A 92 -13.19 24.30 -8.78
C THR A 92 -11.85 23.58 -8.92
N ILE A 93 -11.49 22.80 -7.90
CA ILE A 93 -10.26 22.00 -7.85
C ILE A 93 -10.66 20.54 -7.71
N ASP A 94 -10.44 19.76 -8.77
CA ASP A 94 -10.60 18.30 -8.75
C ASP A 94 -9.50 17.68 -7.87
N LEU A 95 -9.91 16.90 -6.88
CA LEU A 95 -8.99 16.32 -5.90
C LEU A 95 -8.12 15.22 -6.48
N MET A 96 -8.62 14.47 -7.46
CA MET A 96 -7.98 13.26 -8.00
C MET A 96 -7.29 13.48 -9.34
N VAL A 97 -7.34 14.69 -9.91
CA VAL A 97 -6.84 15.03 -11.26
C VAL A 97 -5.39 14.59 -11.54
N SER A 98 -4.53 14.55 -10.53
CA SER A 98 -3.11 14.17 -10.66
C SER A 98 -2.74 12.92 -9.89
N PHE A 99 -3.73 12.11 -9.49
CA PHE A 99 -3.53 10.89 -8.72
C PHE A 99 -4.08 9.69 -9.47
N PHE A 100 -3.51 8.52 -9.20
CA PHE A 100 -3.94 7.29 -9.84
C PHE A 100 -5.22 6.77 -9.16
N ALA A 101 -6.34 6.81 -9.88
CA ALA A 101 -7.66 6.48 -9.35
C ALA A 101 -7.80 5.02 -8.90
N ASP A 102 -6.98 4.11 -9.43
CA ASP A 102 -6.98 2.71 -8.98
C ASP A 102 -6.22 2.51 -7.67
N GLN A 103 -5.40 3.48 -7.25
CA GLN A 103 -4.63 3.41 -6.00
C GLN A 103 -5.33 4.12 -4.84
N PHE A 104 -6.08 5.19 -5.12
CA PHE A 104 -6.62 6.07 -4.10
C PHE A 104 -8.11 6.34 -4.26
N GLU A 105 -8.79 6.43 -3.13
CA GLU A 105 -10.20 6.81 -3.03
C GLU A 105 -10.34 8.00 -2.06
N ILE A 106 -11.10 9.04 -2.42
CA ILE A 106 -11.29 10.23 -1.56
C ILE A 106 -12.00 9.82 -0.26
N HIS A 107 -11.40 10.13 0.89
CA HIS A 107 -12.02 9.90 2.19
C HIS A 107 -12.63 11.20 2.74
N TYR A 108 -13.95 11.35 2.61
CA TYR A 108 -14.69 12.57 2.95
C TYR A 108 -15.70 12.39 4.10
N GLY A 109 -15.57 11.34 4.91
CA GLY A 109 -16.37 11.19 6.13
C GLY A 109 -16.13 12.36 7.12
N PRO A 110 -17.03 12.64 8.08
CA PRO A 110 -16.95 13.85 8.93
C PRO A 110 -15.60 14.06 9.62
N ALA A 111 -15.02 12.99 10.18
CA ALA A 111 -13.71 13.04 10.81
C ALA A 111 -12.60 13.35 9.79
N ALA A 112 -12.65 12.74 8.61
CA ALA A 112 -11.66 12.97 7.56
C ALA A 112 -11.76 14.39 7.00
N HIS A 113 -12.96 14.86 6.69
CA HIS A 113 -13.21 16.20 6.17
C HIS A 113 -12.76 17.29 7.16
N SER A 114 -12.86 17.04 8.47
CA SER A 114 -12.36 17.98 9.49
C SER A 114 -10.84 18.18 9.46
N CYS A 115 -10.10 17.25 8.85
CA CYS A 115 -8.66 17.32 8.67
C CYS A 115 -8.24 17.93 7.33
N TRP A 116 -9.16 18.22 6.43
CA TRP A 116 -8.84 18.78 5.11
C TRP A 116 -8.48 20.27 5.23
N GLN A 117 -7.63 20.72 4.32
CA GLN A 117 -7.13 22.09 4.31
C GLN A 117 -7.12 22.64 2.88
N VAL A 118 -7.62 23.85 2.71
CA VAL A 118 -7.48 24.60 1.45
C VAL A 118 -6.53 25.77 1.70
N TRP A 119 -5.43 25.80 0.98
CA TRP A 119 -4.39 26.82 1.13
C TRP A 119 -4.39 27.75 -0.06
N ASP A 120 -4.41 29.07 0.21
CA ASP A 120 -3.88 30.06 -0.71
C ASP A 120 -2.35 30.03 -0.62
N ARG A 121 -1.72 29.50 -1.65
CA ARG A 121 -0.26 29.36 -1.76
C ARG A 121 0.42 30.67 -2.13
N THR A 122 -0.30 31.65 -2.67
CA THR A 122 0.26 32.96 -3.02
C THR A 122 0.50 33.78 -1.74
N THR A 123 -0.45 33.75 -0.81
CA THR A 123 -0.35 34.49 0.46
C THR A 123 0.16 33.63 1.62
N GLY A 124 0.16 32.31 1.46
CA GLY A 124 0.48 31.36 2.54
C GLY A 124 -0.62 31.30 3.60
N GLN A 125 -1.86 31.62 3.25
CA GLN A 125 -3.00 31.62 4.17
C GLN A 125 -3.85 30.36 4.01
N LEU A 126 -4.25 29.81 5.16
CA LEU A 126 -5.24 28.74 5.21
C LEU A 126 -6.64 29.36 5.12
N LEU A 127 -7.47 28.87 4.19
CA LEU A 127 -8.86 29.28 4.07
C LEU A 127 -9.67 28.71 5.24
N THR A 128 -10.68 29.46 5.69
CA THR A 128 -11.60 28.95 6.71
C THR A 128 -12.58 27.95 6.09
N ALA A 129 -13.19 27.10 6.91
CA ALA A 129 -14.18 26.14 6.44
C ALA A 129 -15.43 26.77 5.79
N ALA A 130 -15.65 28.08 5.98
CA ALA A 130 -16.74 28.82 5.35
C ALA A 130 -16.39 29.29 3.92
N ASP A 131 -15.11 29.31 3.56
CA ASP A 131 -14.61 29.88 2.29
C ASP A 131 -14.55 28.84 1.16
N TRP A 132 -14.89 27.59 1.45
CA TRP A 132 -14.88 26.50 0.48
C TRP A 132 -15.91 25.42 0.82
N SER A 133 -16.24 24.60 -0.16
CA SER A 133 -17.14 23.46 -0.01
C SER A 133 -16.66 22.27 -0.84
N PHE A 134 -16.89 21.05 -0.37
CA PHE A 134 -16.66 19.83 -1.15
C PHE A 134 -17.93 19.39 -1.89
N ASP A 135 -17.78 19.01 -3.16
CA ASP A 135 -18.82 18.41 -4.00
C ASP A 135 -18.50 16.91 -4.18
N PRO A 136 -19.17 16.00 -3.43
CA PRO A 136 -18.90 14.56 -3.50
C PRO A 136 -19.23 13.95 -4.86
N ALA A 137 -20.19 14.51 -5.59
CA ALA A 137 -20.58 13.97 -6.90
C ALA A 137 -19.50 14.23 -7.95
N ARG A 138 -18.72 15.30 -7.78
CA ARG A 138 -17.59 15.65 -8.64
C ARG A 138 -16.23 15.22 -8.10
N GLY A 139 -16.11 14.91 -6.81
CA GLY A 139 -14.82 14.69 -6.17
C GLY A 139 -13.96 15.95 -6.14
N ALA A 140 -14.58 17.13 -6.00
CA ALA A 140 -13.91 18.41 -6.17
C ALA A 140 -14.23 19.39 -5.03
N VAL A 141 -13.28 20.29 -4.74
CA VAL A 141 -13.49 21.42 -3.83
C VAL A 141 -13.80 22.68 -4.65
N MET A 142 -14.76 23.45 -4.17
CA MET A 142 -15.15 24.74 -4.73
C MET A 142 -14.77 25.87 -3.78
N ILE A 143 -14.11 26.90 -4.30
CA ILE A 143 -13.86 28.17 -3.65
C ILE A 143 -14.79 29.20 -4.35
N PRO A 144 -15.86 29.69 -3.71
CA PRO A 144 -16.88 30.52 -4.38
C PRO A 144 -16.36 31.87 -4.89
N ALA A 145 -15.43 32.49 -4.16
CA ALA A 145 -14.88 33.81 -4.46
C ALA A 145 -13.35 33.80 -4.21
N PRO A 146 -12.56 33.18 -5.10
CA PRO A 146 -11.11 33.18 -4.99
C PRO A 146 -10.55 34.56 -5.33
N GLU A 147 -9.38 34.89 -4.79
CA GLU A 147 -8.63 36.08 -5.19
C GLU A 147 -8.06 35.87 -6.60
N PRO A 148 -8.30 36.78 -7.55
CA PRO A 148 -7.75 36.68 -8.89
C PRO A 148 -6.22 36.54 -8.87
N PHE A 149 -5.72 35.63 -9.71
CA PHE A 149 -4.30 35.31 -9.89
C PHE A 149 -3.61 34.67 -8.69
N HIS A 150 -4.37 34.30 -7.64
CA HIS A 150 -3.83 33.49 -6.55
C HIS A 150 -3.85 32.01 -6.91
N SER A 151 -2.96 31.25 -6.27
CA SER A 151 -2.80 29.81 -6.48
C SER A 151 -3.28 29.04 -5.25
N TYR A 152 -4.12 28.03 -5.46
CA TYR A 152 -4.77 27.28 -4.39
C TYR A 152 -4.42 25.80 -4.46
N THR A 153 -4.28 25.16 -3.30
CA THR A 153 -4.15 23.69 -3.20
C THR A 153 -5.08 23.15 -2.14
N VAL A 154 -5.51 21.90 -2.31
CA VAL A 154 -6.25 21.17 -1.28
C VAL A 154 -5.38 20.05 -0.74
N SER A 155 -5.24 19.99 0.58
CA SER A 155 -4.74 18.83 1.31
C SER A 155 -5.92 18.03 1.82
N PHE A 156 -6.06 16.79 1.40
CA PHE A 156 -7.22 15.94 1.70
C PHE A 156 -6.78 14.53 2.08
N LEU A 157 -7.63 13.82 2.83
CA LEU A 157 -7.41 12.40 3.15
C LEU A 157 -7.95 11.52 2.02
N ALA A 158 -7.17 10.51 1.67
CA ALA A 158 -7.56 9.45 0.76
C ALA A 158 -7.30 8.08 1.41
N TYR A 159 -8.20 7.13 1.17
CA TYR A 159 -7.91 5.71 1.38
C TYR A 159 -6.93 5.24 0.31
N ARG A 160 -6.05 4.32 0.69
CA ARG A 160 -5.30 3.48 -0.23
C ARG A 160 -6.13 2.24 -0.53
N ILE A 161 -6.54 2.08 -1.78
CA ILE A 161 -7.33 0.94 -2.25
C ILE A 161 -6.49 -0.07 -3.03
N TRP A 162 -5.21 0.23 -3.24
CA TRP A 162 -4.22 -0.71 -3.78
C TRP A 162 -2.87 -0.52 -3.07
N GLU A 163 -2.38 -1.58 -2.43
CA GLU A 163 -1.09 -1.59 -1.72
C GLU A 163 0.06 -1.35 -2.71
N GLU A 164 0.99 -0.45 -2.37
CA GLU A 164 1.97 0.10 -3.30
C GLU A 164 2.96 -0.92 -3.88
N ILE A 165 3.43 -1.90 -3.09
CA ILE A 165 4.38 -2.90 -3.56
C ILE A 165 3.65 -3.90 -4.46
N ASN A 166 2.47 -4.35 -4.06
CA ASN A 166 1.60 -5.18 -4.89
C ASN A 166 1.25 -4.47 -6.20
N MET A 167 0.88 -3.19 -6.17
CA MET A 167 0.60 -2.38 -7.35
C MET A 167 1.81 -2.31 -8.28
N TYR A 168 2.99 -1.98 -7.75
CA TYR A 168 4.21 -1.94 -8.53
C TYR A 168 4.47 -3.29 -9.22
N ASN A 169 4.45 -4.39 -8.46
CA ASN A 169 4.66 -5.73 -9.01
C ASN A 169 3.61 -6.11 -10.06
N HIS A 170 2.34 -5.77 -9.81
CA HIS A 170 1.23 -6.10 -10.70
C HIS A 170 1.35 -5.35 -12.04
N VAL A 171 1.66 -4.06 -12.00
CA VAL A 171 1.85 -3.23 -13.20
C VAL A 171 3.12 -3.65 -13.95
N THR A 172 4.23 -3.88 -13.24
CA THR A 172 5.51 -4.27 -13.85
C THR A 172 5.46 -5.64 -14.50
N ASN A 173 4.78 -6.61 -13.88
CA ASN A 173 4.73 -7.99 -14.36
C ASN A 173 3.42 -8.35 -15.08
N HIS A 174 2.55 -7.36 -15.32
CA HIS A 174 1.25 -7.54 -16.01
C HIS A 174 0.35 -8.61 -15.37
N TRP A 175 0.34 -8.69 -14.04
CA TRP A 175 -0.55 -9.60 -13.34
C TRP A 175 -2.02 -9.26 -13.62
N GLN A 176 -2.91 -10.22 -13.38
CA GLN A 176 -4.37 -10.07 -13.55
C GLN A 176 -5.14 -10.48 -12.29
N SER A 177 -4.42 -10.71 -11.19
CA SER A 177 -4.98 -11.05 -9.89
C SER A 177 -5.73 -9.87 -9.27
N GLU A 178 -6.53 -10.14 -8.24
CA GLU A 178 -7.20 -9.06 -7.50
C GLU A 178 -6.15 -8.11 -6.87
N HIS A 179 -6.42 -6.80 -6.94
CA HIS A 179 -5.58 -5.79 -6.30
C HIS A 179 -5.66 -5.94 -4.78
N LEU A 180 -4.52 -5.98 -4.11
CA LEU A 180 -4.51 -6.18 -2.66
C LEU A 180 -4.76 -4.87 -1.92
N ILE A 181 -5.70 -4.89 -0.98
CA ILE A 181 -6.07 -3.72 -0.17
C ILE A 181 -5.26 -3.73 1.15
N PRO A 182 -4.54 -2.64 1.49
CA PRO A 182 -3.76 -2.57 2.72
C PRO A 182 -4.62 -2.22 3.94
N ILE A 183 -4.37 -2.93 5.05
CA ILE A 183 -5.02 -2.73 6.36
C ILE A 183 -4.16 -1.82 7.26
N ASP A 184 -4.79 -0.88 7.96
CA ASP A 184 -4.21 0.00 8.99
C ASP A 184 -4.32 -0.63 10.40
N PRO A 185 -3.23 -1.15 11.00
CA PRO A 185 -3.24 -1.75 12.33
C PRO A 185 -3.42 -0.73 13.47
N ARG A 186 -3.55 0.57 13.17
CA ARG A 186 -3.84 1.58 14.19
C ARG A 186 -5.21 1.35 14.83
N LEU A 187 -6.20 0.89 14.06
CA LEU A 187 -7.52 0.54 14.61
C LEU A 187 -7.41 -0.74 15.45
N PRO A 188 -7.94 -0.76 16.69
CA PRO A 188 -7.88 -1.95 17.54
C PRO A 188 -8.40 -3.22 16.89
N VAL A 189 -9.55 -3.13 16.19
CA VAL A 189 -10.14 -4.28 15.49
C VAL A 189 -9.23 -4.86 14.40
N ALA A 190 -8.54 -4.00 13.65
CA ALA A 190 -7.58 -4.39 12.63
C ALA A 190 -6.33 -5.02 13.25
N ARG A 191 -5.81 -4.41 14.32
CA ARG A 191 -4.66 -4.93 15.05
C ARG A 191 -4.91 -6.32 15.62
N ASP A 192 -6.07 -6.53 16.25
CA ASP A 192 -6.42 -7.80 16.85
C ASP A 192 -6.61 -8.88 15.79
N TYR A 193 -7.23 -8.55 14.65
CA TYR A 193 -7.35 -9.44 13.50
C TYR A 193 -5.96 -9.86 12.96
N LEU A 194 -5.10 -8.89 12.67
CA LEU A 194 -3.77 -9.14 12.11
C LEU A 194 -2.86 -9.90 13.08
N TYR A 195 -2.97 -9.64 14.38
CA TYR A 195 -2.23 -10.38 15.40
C TYR A 195 -2.65 -11.85 15.46
N ASN A 196 -3.96 -12.12 15.47
CA ASN A 196 -4.48 -13.50 15.46
C ASN A 196 -4.10 -14.22 14.16
N TYR A 197 -4.20 -13.55 13.01
CA TYR A 197 -3.72 -14.09 11.74
C TYR A 197 -2.25 -14.48 11.81
N LEU A 198 -1.36 -13.60 12.29
CA LEU A 198 0.07 -13.89 12.39
C LEU A 198 0.34 -15.09 13.30
N LYS A 199 -0.35 -15.15 14.45
CA LYS A 199 -0.24 -16.26 15.39
C LYS A 199 -0.63 -17.59 14.72
N ASP A 200 -1.78 -17.62 14.06
CA ASP A 200 -2.29 -18.83 13.39
C ASP A 200 -1.40 -19.21 12.20
N TRP A 201 -0.86 -18.22 11.49
CA TRP A 201 0.11 -18.43 10.42
C TRP A 201 1.38 -19.10 10.94
N CYS A 202 1.96 -18.63 12.05
CA CYS A 202 3.13 -19.25 12.67
C CYS A 202 2.86 -20.71 13.13
N GLU A 203 1.68 -20.99 13.65
CA GLU A 203 1.30 -22.36 14.05
C GLU A 203 1.10 -23.28 12.84
N ALA A 204 0.65 -22.75 11.70
CA ALA A 204 0.37 -23.49 10.48
C ALA A 204 1.59 -23.74 9.57
N HIS A 205 2.70 -23.02 9.77
CA HIS A 205 3.93 -23.13 8.95
C HIS A 205 5.15 -23.51 9.82
N PRO A 206 5.16 -24.70 10.45
CA PRO A 206 6.28 -25.15 11.27
C PRO A 206 7.58 -25.39 10.48
N GLU A 207 7.50 -25.44 9.15
CA GLU A 207 8.64 -25.54 8.25
C GLU A 207 9.40 -24.22 8.08
N THR A 208 8.82 -23.08 8.44
CA THR A 208 9.48 -21.77 8.35
C THR A 208 10.46 -21.58 9.50
N ASP A 209 11.72 -21.31 9.19
CA ASP A 209 12.78 -21.00 10.16
C ASP A 209 12.95 -19.49 10.37
N VAL A 210 12.74 -18.69 9.30
CA VAL A 210 12.97 -17.23 9.25
C VAL A 210 11.75 -16.49 8.72
#